data_AF-A0A7S0QFT0-F1
#
_entry.id   AF-A0A7S0QFT0-F1
#
_cell.length_a   1.000
_cell.length_b   1.000
_cell.length_c   1.000
_cell.angle_alpha   90.00
_cell.angle_beta   90.00
_cell.angle_gamma   90.00
#
_symmetry.space_group_name_H-M   'P 1'
#
loop_
_entity.id
_entity.type
_entity.pdbx_description
1 polymer ?
#
loop_
_entity_poly.entity_id
_entity_poly.type
_entity_poly.pdbx_seq_one_letter_code
_entity_poly.pdbx_strand_id
1 'polypeptide(L)'
;DWRNKGNYGASFAIMQSCPEPIASAMLQGRDIEPLYRASASLFFSDIVGFTSISSAMTPVHVSSMLNALFKRLDRLAHLHGVQKIDVVGDAYIAATNFTEDQ
;
A
#
# COMPACT_ATOMS: atom_id res chain seq x y z
N ASP A 1 16.35 6.98 -24.08
CA ASP A 1 15.74 8.14 -23.42
C ASP A 1 14.24 7.90 -23.27
N TRP A 2 13.84 7.34 -22.13
CA TRP A 2 12.44 6.99 -21.82
C TRP A 2 11.58 8.23 -21.53
N ARG A 3 12.21 9.42 -21.47
CA ARG A 3 11.59 10.69 -21.12
C ARG A 3 10.57 11.21 -22.14
N ASN A 4 10.52 10.65 -23.36
CA ASN A 4 9.85 11.32 -24.47
C ASN A 4 8.87 10.50 -25.32
N LYS A 5 8.36 9.37 -24.80
CA LYS A 5 7.24 8.65 -25.44
C LYS A 5 6.16 8.28 -24.44
N GLY A 6 5.06 9.04 -24.45
CA GLY A 6 3.74 8.59 -23.96
C GLY A 6 3.66 8.11 -22.50
N ASN A 7 4.38 8.76 -21.58
CA ASN A 7 4.62 8.23 -20.23
C ASN A 7 3.49 8.47 -19.20
N TYR A 8 2.28 8.81 -19.65
CA TYR A 8 1.15 9.09 -18.74
C TYR A 8 0.82 7.91 -17.82
N GLY A 9 0.95 6.67 -18.32
CA GLY A 9 0.68 5.46 -17.53
C GLY A 9 1.67 5.27 -16.39
N ALA A 10 2.97 5.50 -16.62
CA ALA A 10 3.98 5.38 -15.57
C ALA A 10 3.86 6.52 -14.55
N SER A 11 3.62 7.75 -15.02
CA SER A 11 3.40 8.88 -14.12
C SER A 11 2.18 8.68 -13.23
N PHE A 12 1.09 8.14 -13.79
CA PHE A 12 -0.10 7.82 -13.03
C PHE A 12 0.14 6.71 -11.99
N ALA A 13 0.87 5.65 -12.36
CA ALA A 13 1.19 4.56 -11.45
C ALA A 13 2.06 5.03 -10.26
N ILE A 14 3.02 5.93 -10.51
CA ILE A 14 3.87 6.53 -9.47
C ILE A 14 3.02 7.35 -8.50
N MET A 15 2.10 8.16 -9.01
CA MET A 15 1.18 8.95 -8.15
C MET A 15 0.23 8.09 -7.33
N GLN A 16 -0.14 6.90 -7.80
CA GLN A 16 -0.99 5.96 -7.06
C GLN A 16 -0.23 5.15 -6.01
N SER A 17 1.06 4.87 -6.25
CA SER A 17 1.85 3.94 -5.41
C SER A 17 2.64 4.65 -4.32
N CYS A 18 2.86 5.96 -4.43
CA CYS A 18 3.69 6.72 -3.50
C CYS A 18 2.94 7.94 -2.95
N PRO A 19 3.28 8.40 -1.73
CA PRO A 19 2.85 9.72 -1.24
C PRO A 19 3.19 10.83 -2.24
N GLU A 20 2.31 11.84 -2.32
CA GLU A 20 2.43 12.94 -3.29
C GLU A 20 3.82 13.61 -3.29
N PRO A 21 4.44 13.94 -2.14
CA PRO A 21 5.75 14.61 -2.15
C PRO A 21 6.84 13.74 -2.80
N ILE A 22 6.79 12.43 -2.56
CA ILE A 22 7.74 11.45 -3.09
C ILE A 22 7.48 11.24 -4.58
N ALA A 23 6.22 11.05 -4.97
CA ALA A 23 5.82 10.89 -6.36
C ALA A 23 6.22 12.10 -7.21
N SER A 24 5.98 13.31 -6.71
CA SER A 24 6.33 14.57 -7.38
C SER A 24 7.84 14.73 -7.55
N ALA A 25 8.64 14.44 -6.51
CA ALA A 25 10.09 14.45 -6.59
C ALA A 25 10.64 13.44 -7.60
N MET A 26 10.11 12.20 -7.59
CA MET A 26 10.48 11.15 -8.55
C MET A 26 10.21 11.57 -10.00
N LEU A 27 9.01 12.12 -10.27
CA LEU A 27 8.62 12.53 -11.62
C LEU A 27 9.45 13.71 -12.14
N GLN A 28 9.95 14.56 -11.25
CA GLN A 28 10.84 15.67 -11.57
C GLN A 28 12.31 15.25 -11.65
N GLY A 29 12.64 13.99 -11.35
CA GLY A 29 14.02 13.48 -11.32
C GLY A 29 14.88 14.14 -10.24
N ARG A 30 14.26 14.60 -9.15
CA ARG A 30 14.96 15.14 -7.98
C ARG A 30 15.31 14.01 -7.02
N ASP A 31 16.38 14.21 -6.26
CA ASP A 31 16.72 13.33 -5.15
C ASP A 31 15.64 13.41 -4.06
N ILE A 32 15.39 12.27 -3.40
CA ILE A 32 14.37 12.12 -2.36
C ILE A 32 15.10 12.03 -1.03
N GLU A 33 15.01 13.09 -0.23
CA GLU A 33 15.55 13.08 1.12
C GLU A 33 14.69 12.20 2.05
N PRO A 34 15.30 11.42 2.96
CA PRO A 34 14.57 10.64 3.94
C PRO A 34 13.66 11.54 4.80
N LEU A 35 12.37 11.19 4.87
CA LEU A 35 11.41 11.91 5.70
C LEU A 35 11.46 11.40 7.14
N TYR A 36 11.79 12.28 8.08
CA TYR A 36 11.68 11.99 9.50
C TYR A 36 10.28 12.34 10.03
N ARG A 37 9.73 11.48 10.90
CA ARG A 37 8.48 11.73 11.63
C ARG A 37 8.73 11.57 13.12
N ALA A 38 8.26 12.56 13.89
CA ALA A 38 8.40 12.55 15.35
C ALA A 38 7.54 11.48 16.03
N SER A 39 6.41 11.11 15.40
CA SER A 39 5.50 10.06 15.86
C SER A 39 4.88 9.37 14.66
N ALA A 40 4.89 8.04 14.65
CA ALA A 40 4.19 7.19 13.70
C ALA A 40 3.78 5.91 14.42
N SER A 41 2.62 5.35 14.06
CA SER A 41 2.18 4.04 14.55
C SER A 41 1.97 3.09 13.39
N LEU A 42 2.42 1.85 13.56
CA LEU A 42 2.30 0.79 12.56
C LEU A 42 1.29 -0.26 13.00
N PHE A 43 0.42 -0.65 12.08
CA PHE A 43 -0.52 -1.75 12.23
C PHE A 43 -0.03 -2.93 11.38
N PHE A 44 0.16 -4.06 12.04
CA PHE A 44 0.48 -5.34 11.40
C PHE A 44 -0.62 -6.34 11.73
N SER A 45 -1.16 -7.01 10.72
CA SER A 45 -2.05 -8.17 10.92
C SER A 45 -1.66 -9.32 10.03
N ASP A 46 -1.89 -10.54 10.50
CA ASP A 46 -1.64 -11.77 9.78
C ASP A 46 -2.82 -12.74 9.95
N ILE A 47 -3.05 -13.64 8.98
CA ILE A 47 -4.15 -14.61 9.06
C ILE A 47 -3.65 -15.88 9.74
N VAL A 48 -4.14 -16.11 10.96
CA VAL A 48 -3.80 -17.33 11.70
C VAL A 48 -4.20 -18.58 10.91
N GLY A 49 -3.22 -19.45 10.66
CA GLY A 49 -3.45 -20.73 9.97
C GLY A 49 -3.69 -20.59 8.47
N PHE A 50 -3.29 -19.48 7.84
CA PHE A 50 -3.50 -19.25 6.41
C PHE A 50 -3.00 -20.39 5.52
N THR A 51 -1.82 -20.95 5.80
CA THR A 51 -1.28 -22.07 5.01
C THR A 51 -2.25 -23.26 4.94
N SER A 52 -2.88 -23.61 6.06
CA SER A 52 -3.87 -24.69 6.11
C SER A 52 -5.12 -24.33 5.34
N ILE A 53 -5.64 -23.11 5.53
CA ILE A 53 -6.83 -22.61 4.82
C ILE A 53 -6.58 -22.60 3.31
N SER A 54 -5.45 -22.04 2.87
CA SER A 54 -5.10 -21.93 1.44
C SER A 54 -4.87 -23.29 0.80
N SER A 55 -4.33 -24.27 1.53
CA SER A 55 -4.08 -25.63 1.02
C SER A 55 -5.37 -26.40 0.72
N ALA A 56 -6.47 -26.06 1.38
CA ALA A 56 -7.78 -26.69 1.20
C ALA A 56 -8.64 -26.01 0.11
N MET A 57 -8.16 -24.92 -0.48
CA MET A 57 -8.92 -24.07 -1.39
C MET A 57 -8.28 -24.00 -2.77
N THR A 58 -9.08 -23.74 -3.80
CA THR A 58 -8.54 -23.43 -5.13
C THR A 58 -7.91 -22.04 -5.12
N PRO A 59 -6.88 -21.77 -5.96
CA PRO A 59 -6.24 -20.45 -6.00
C PRO A 59 -7.20 -19.28 -6.22
N VAL A 60 -8.26 -19.50 -7.03
CA VAL A 60 -9.30 -18.50 -7.29
C VAL A 60 -10.09 -18.16 -6.04
N HIS A 61 -10.42 -19.16 -5.22
CA HIS A 61 -11.13 -18.95 -3.96
C HIS A 61 -10.25 -18.28 -2.91
N VAL A 62 -8.97 -18.64 -2.80
CA VAL A 62 -8.01 -17.97 -1.90
C VAL A 62 -7.89 -16.49 -2.25
N SER A 63 -7.68 -16.17 -3.54
CA SER A 63 -7.60 -14.79 -4.02
C SER A 63 -8.88 -14.01 -3.75
N SER A 64 -10.05 -14.63 -3.97
CA SER A 64 -11.34 -14.00 -3.69
C SER A 64 -11.55 -13.71 -2.21
N MET A 65 -11.14 -14.62 -1.32
CA MET A 65 -11.18 -14.44 0.14
C MET A 65 -10.29 -13.29 0.58
N LEU A 66 -9.01 -13.28 0.18
CA LEU A 66 -8.05 -12.23 0.52
C LEU A 66 -8.53 -10.87 0.01
N ASN A 67 -9.01 -10.80 -1.24
CA ASN A 67 -9.56 -9.57 -1.81
C ASN A 67 -10.77 -9.05 -1.02
N ALA A 68 -11.66 -9.94 -0.57
CA ALA A 68 -12.80 -9.53 0.25
C ALA A 68 -12.37 -8.98 1.63
N LEU A 69 -11.35 -9.59 2.25
CA LEU A 69 -10.78 -9.14 3.52
C LEU A 69 -10.07 -7.79 3.36
N PHE A 70 -9.13 -7.68 2.42
CA PHE A 70 -8.38 -6.45 2.20
C PHE A 70 -9.27 -5.29 1.79
N LYS A 71 -10.33 -5.51 1.00
CA LYS A 71 -11.32 -4.47 0.71
C LYS A 71 -12.06 -3.97 1.96
N ARG A 72 -12.26 -4.82 2.97
CA ARG A 72 -12.87 -4.40 4.25
C ARG A 72 -11.87 -3.59 5.07
N LEU A 73 -10.62 -4.04 5.15
CA LEU A 73 -9.54 -3.32 5.82
C LEU A 73 -9.29 -1.96 5.15
N ASP A 74 -9.22 -1.90 3.83
CA ASP A 74 -9.04 -0.66 3.06
C ASP A 74 -10.17 0.35 3.36
N ARG A 75 -11.41 -0.10 3.53
CA ARG A 75 -12.52 0.78 3.95
C ARG A 75 -12.35 1.31 5.38
N LEU A 76 -11.94 0.46 6.31
CA LEU A 76 -11.68 0.88 7.69
C LEU A 76 -10.49 1.83 7.77
N ALA A 77 -9.42 1.53 7.03
CA ALA A 77 -8.24 2.38 6.94
C ALA A 77 -8.62 3.77 6.43
N HIS A 78 -9.38 3.84 5.34
CA HIS A 78 -9.90 5.11 4.83
C HIS A 78 -10.78 5.86 5.84
N LEU A 79 -11.69 5.17 6.53
CA LEU A 79 -12.58 5.77 7.52
C LEU A 79 -11.80 6.38 8.72
N HIS A 80 -10.70 5.74 9.10
CA HIS A 80 -9.88 6.15 10.24
C HIS A 80 -8.65 6.99 9.83
N GLY A 81 -8.52 7.37 8.56
CA GLY A 81 -7.35 8.09 8.03
C GLY A 81 -6.03 7.32 8.12
N VAL A 82 -6.10 6.01 8.31
CA VAL A 82 -4.93 5.11 8.33
C VAL A 82 -4.50 4.85 6.89
N GLN A 83 -3.20 4.91 6.63
CA GLN A 83 -2.64 4.66 5.31
C GLN A 83 -2.21 3.22 5.16
N LYS A 84 -2.73 2.56 4.13
CA LYS A 84 -2.22 1.26 3.70
C LYS A 84 -0.79 1.43 3.19
N ILE A 85 0.14 0.64 3.72
CA ILE A 85 1.53 0.61 3.29
C ILE A 85 1.72 -0.50 2.26
N ASP A 86 1.42 -1.74 2.63
CA ASP A 86 1.60 -2.88 1.74
C ASP A 86 0.83 -4.12 2.21
N VAL A 87 0.81 -5.15 1.35
CA VAL A 87 0.34 -6.50 1.65
C VAL A 87 1.43 -7.49 1.30
N VAL A 88 1.81 -8.34 2.25
CA VAL A 88 2.82 -9.39 2.04
C VAL A 88 2.17 -10.74 2.30
N GLY A 89 1.83 -11.45 1.23
CA GLY A 89 1.06 -12.69 1.34
C GLY A 89 -0.34 -12.44 1.91
N ASP A 90 -0.60 -13.00 3.09
CA ASP A 90 -1.82 -12.82 3.87
C ASP A 90 -1.74 -11.71 4.93
N ALA A 91 -0.57 -11.11 5.11
CA ALA A 91 -0.38 -10.02 6.05
C ALA A 91 -0.76 -8.65 5.46
N TYR A 92 -1.39 -7.81 6.27
CA TYR A 92 -1.76 -6.42 5.94
C TYR A 92 -0.97 -5.44 6.80
N ILE A 93 -0.37 -4.44 6.17
CA ILE A 93 0.47 -3.44 6.82
C ILE A 93 -0.11 -2.05 6.56
N ALA A 94 -0.30 -1.29 7.64
CA ALA A 94 -0.80 0.08 7.56
C ALA A 94 -0.13 0.99 8.61
N ALA A 95 -0.22 2.29 8.43
CA ALA A 95 0.40 3.28 9.31
C ALA A 95 -0.50 4.49 9.56
N THR A 96 -0.34 5.12 10.73
CA THR A 96 -0.86 6.46 11.03
C THR A 96 0.28 7.45 11.22
N ASN A 97 0.01 8.73 11.02
CA ASN A 97 0.98 9.83 11.07
C ASN A 97 2.16 9.66 10.09
N PHE A 98 1.91 9.00 8.95
CA PHE A 98 2.94 8.70 7.95
C PHE A 98 3.04 9.78 6.86
N THR A 99 1.94 10.20 6.24
CA THR A 99 1.91 11.36 5.32
C THR A 99 1.29 12.61 5.90
N GLU A 100 0.29 12.48 6.77
CA GLU A 100 -0.43 13.59 7.40
C GLU A 100 -0.53 13.31 8.89
N ASP A 101 -0.41 14.36 9.70
CA ASP A 101 -0.55 14.25 11.15
C ASP A 101 -2.05 14.12 11.51
N GLN A 102 -2.40 13.11 12.30
CA GLN A 102 -3.74 12.83 12.80
C GLN A 102 -3.89 13.21 14.27
#